data_AF-G2ZF91-F1
#
_entry.id   AF-G2ZF91-F1
#
_cell.length_a   1.000
_cell.length_b   1.000
_cell.length_c   1.000
_cell.angle_alpha   90.00
_cell.angle_beta   90.00
_cell.angle_gamma   90.00
#
_symmetry.space_group_name_H-M   'P 1'
#
loop_
_entity.id
_entity.type
_entity.pdbx_description
1 polymer ?
#
loop_
_entity_poly.entity_id
_entity_poly.type
_entity_poly.pdbx_seq_one_letter_code
_entity_poly.pdbx_strand_id
1 'polypeptide(L)'
;MKKIIGMVFIAICCIIFIPVTKAQAETVPLPAPIIEAFPVEAIAEAFAEELDKDSVNDIITQDDLDTIEVIPLPGLDLTGEDLSVLNNEVFPNAVELAIWSNNIGEMPSLSASLPALENIQAYSANITSFPNEVYPNLTTIDMHGNDFGFNIPLFIGMESLVDVNLEYAGLSGYVAEDIWMNLTNLDTLLLFQNHLISIPEEIFQSKQLRSWSFDEQTATYPPTTIKQGENLEVFVPFIYQALDFIMPSKDNLIIIRDNGQELYKPVYPTYEGSYMYTIETAFLEPGEHLLEISLGYNGGEYVGWYDFPVTITE
;
A
#
# COMPACT_ATOMS: atom_id res chain seq x y z
N MET A 1 -28.91 -2.66 40.88
CA MET A 1 -29.18 -1.86 39.66
C MET A 1 -27.91 -1.83 38.84
N LYS A 2 -27.78 -2.74 37.87
CA LYS A 2 -26.63 -2.85 36.97
C LYS A 2 -26.88 -1.90 35.80
N LYS A 3 -25.97 -0.95 35.57
CA LYS A 3 -25.95 -0.14 34.35
C LYS A 3 -25.30 -0.99 33.26
N ILE A 4 -26.08 -1.33 32.24
CA ILE A 4 -25.61 -1.90 30.98
C ILE A 4 -25.06 -0.70 30.19
N ILE A 5 -23.74 -0.65 30.01
CA ILE A 5 -23.10 0.29 29.09
C ILE A 5 -23.07 -0.42 27.74
N GLY A 6 -23.74 0.18 26.76
CA GLY A 6 -23.87 -0.37 25.41
C GLY A 6 -22.52 -0.42 24.70
N MET A 7 -22.12 -1.63 24.32
CA MET A 7 -21.10 -1.87 23.31
C MET A 7 -21.66 -1.43 21.97
N VAL A 8 -21.06 -0.41 21.36
CA VAL A 8 -21.29 -0.05 19.96
C VAL A 8 -20.60 -1.14 19.13
N PHE A 9 -21.36 -2.12 18.65
CA PHE A 9 -20.93 -2.95 17.55
C PHE A 9 -20.89 -2.07 16.29
N ILE A 10 -19.70 -1.78 15.78
CA ILE A 10 -19.54 -1.33 14.40
C ILE A 10 -19.92 -2.55 13.56
N ALA A 11 -21.14 -2.53 13.03
CA ALA A 11 -21.60 -3.53 12.10
C ALA A 11 -20.71 -3.46 10.85
N ILE A 12 -19.98 -4.55 10.60
CA ILE A 12 -19.37 -4.84 9.32
C ILE A 12 -20.51 -4.81 8.30
N CYS A 13 -20.65 -3.69 7.59
CA CYS A 13 -21.46 -3.65 6.40
C CYS A 13 -20.75 -4.52 5.38
N CYS A 14 -21.27 -5.74 5.18
CA CYS A 14 -21.06 -6.47 3.94
C CYS A 14 -21.59 -5.57 2.81
N ILE A 15 -20.70 -4.75 2.24
CA ILE A 15 -20.95 -4.10 0.97
C ILE A 15 -20.96 -5.24 -0.04
N ILE A 16 -22.16 -5.68 -0.38
CA ILE A 16 -22.38 -6.47 -1.58
C ILE A 16 -21.95 -5.54 -2.71
N PHE A 17 -20.73 -5.74 -3.22
CA PHE A 17 -20.26 -5.09 -4.44
C PHE A 17 -21.20 -5.53 -5.56
N ILE A 18 -22.20 -4.70 -5.86
CA ILE A 18 -22.78 -4.67 -7.19
C ILE A 18 -21.64 -4.12 -8.05
N PRO A 19 -21.13 -4.85 -9.05
CA PRO A 19 -20.18 -4.26 -9.98
C PRO A 19 -20.89 -3.07 -10.60
N VAL A 20 -20.42 -1.87 -10.28
CA VAL A 20 -20.74 -0.68 -11.06
C VAL A 20 -20.05 -0.93 -12.38
N THR A 21 -20.79 -1.46 -13.34
CA THR A 21 -20.41 -1.41 -14.74
C THR A 21 -20.34 0.07 -15.11
N LYS A 22 -19.18 0.69 -14.90
CA LYS A 22 -18.80 1.85 -15.72
C LYS A 22 -18.96 1.36 -17.15
N ALA A 23 -19.78 2.07 -17.92
CA ALA A 23 -19.99 1.76 -19.32
C ALA A 23 -18.59 1.62 -19.97
N GLN A 24 -18.27 0.42 -20.46
CA GLN A 24 -17.10 0.21 -21.31
C GLN A 24 -17.21 1.26 -22.43
N ALA A 25 -16.20 2.10 -22.57
CA ALA A 25 -16.11 2.96 -23.75
C ALA A 25 -16.24 2.04 -24.99
N GLU A 26 -17.02 2.45 -25.97
CA GLU A 26 -17.14 1.70 -27.22
C GLU A 26 -15.73 1.55 -27.81
N THR A 27 -15.25 0.30 -27.91
CA THR A 27 -13.96 -0.06 -28.51
C THR A 27 -13.81 0.62 -29.88
N VAL A 28 -12.63 1.14 -30.21
CA VAL A 28 -12.41 1.78 -31.51
C VAL A 28 -12.26 0.65 -32.54
N PRO A 29 -13.16 0.53 -33.54
CA PRO A 29 -13.12 -0.63 -34.42
C PRO A 29 -11.85 -0.61 -35.27
N LEU A 30 -10.95 -1.59 -35.05
CA LEU A 30 -9.79 -1.82 -35.90
C LEU A 30 -10.20 -2.39 -37.27
N PRO A 31 -9.48 -2.07 -38.36
CA PRO A 31 -8.27 -1.26 -38.42
C PRO A 31 -8.51 0.25 -38.28
N ALA A 32 -7.67 0.93 -37.50
CA ALA A 32 -7.76 2.37 -37.25
C ALA A 32 -6.35 2.99 -37.09
N PRO A 33 -6.19 4.32 -37.25
CA PRO A 33 -4.97 5.02 -36.86
C PRO A 33 -4.66 4.82 -35.36
N ILE A 34 -3.38 4.74 -34.99
CA ILE A 34 -2.96 4.57 -33.58
C ILE A 34 -3.55 5.66 -32.68
N ILE A 35 -3.49 6.93 -33.12
CA ILE A 35 -4.01 8.07 -32.36
C ILE A 35 -5.54 8.06 -32.19
N GLU A 36 -6.27 7.33 -33.06
CA GLU A 36 -7.71 7.14 -32.89
C GLU A 36 -8.00 6.02 -31.88
N ALA A 37 -7.23 4.94 -31.90
CA ALA A 37 -7.33 3.85 -30.93
C ALA A 37 -6.90 4.31 -29.52
N PHE A 38 -5.84 5.11 -29.43
CA PHE A 38 -5.26 5.62 -28.17
C PHE A 38 -5.15 7.15 -28.23
N PRO A 39 -6.19 7.91 -27.85
CA PRO A 39 -6.25 9.36 -27.99
C PRO A 39 -5.45 10.12 -26.91
N VAL A 40 -4.25 9.63 -26.59
CA VAL A 40 -3.25 10.25 -25.72
C VAL A 40 -1.93 10.24 -26.49
N GLU A 41 -1.38 11.42 -26.78
CA GLU A 41 -0.21 11.57 -27.65
C GLU A 41 0.97 10.71 -27.21
N ALA A 42 1.35 10.75 -25.93
CA ALA A 42 2.45 9.97 -25.39
C ALA A 42 2.24 8.44 -25.51
N ILE A 43 1.00 7.96 -25.31
CA ILE A 43 0.66 6.53 -25.44
C ILE A 43 0.69 6.13 -26.93
N ALA A 44 0.13 6.96 -27.81
CA ALA A 44 0.14 6.70 -29.24
C ALA A 44 1.57 6.71 -29.82
N GLU A 45 2.43 7.62 -29.36
CA GLU A 45 3.85 7.65 -29.73
C GLU A 45 4.57 6.38 -29.25
N ALA A 46 4.34 5.95 -28.00
CA ALA A 46 4.94 4.73 -27.47
C ALA A 46 4.51 3.48 -28.28
N PHE A 47 3.23 3.37 -28.67
CA PHE A 47 2.79 2.26 -29.51
C PHE A 47 3.25 2.36 -30.96
N ALA A 48 3.42 3.58 -31.50
CA ALA A 48 4.03 3.74 -32.82
C ALA A 48 5.49 3.24 -32.80
N GLU A 49 6.25 3.54 -31.74
CA GLU A 49 7.60 3.02 -31.56
C GLU A 49 7.62 1.50 -31.39
N GLU A 50 6.79 0.94 -30.50
CA GLU A 50 6.72 -0.51 -30.22
C GLU A 50 6.36 -1.32 -31.47
N LEU A 51 5.52 -0.76 -32.34
CA LEU A 51 5.06 -1.42 -33.58
C LEU A 51 5.91 -1.08 -34.82
N ASP A 52 7.04 -0.39 -34.66
CA ASP A 52 7.93 0.07 -35.75
C ASP A 52 7.16 0.86 -36.84
N LYS A 53 6.30 1.79 -36.40
CA LYS A 53 5.50 2.69 -37.25
C LYS A 53 6.12 4.09 -37.23
N ASP A 54 6.09 4.77 -38.37
CA ASP A 54 6.71 6.09 -38.52
C ASP A 54 5.86 7.22 -37.92
N SER A 55 4.57 6.98 -37.71
CA SER A 55 3.60 8.01 -37.33
C SER A 55 2.45 7.44 -36.50
N VAL A 56 1.96 8.22 -35.53
CA VAL A 56 0.71 7.92 -34.79
C VAL A 56 -0.54 7.88 -35.69
N ASN A 57 -0.43 8.34 -36.95
CA ASN A 57 -1.51 8.23 -37.93
C ASN A 57 -1.45 6.95 -38.77
N ASP A 58 -0.42 6.12 -38.59
CA ASP A 58 -0.33 4.83 -39.26
C ASP A 58 -1.43 3.89 -38.75
N ILE A 59 -1.93 3.04 -39.64
CA ILE A 59 -3.03 2.13 -39.32
C ILE A 59 -2.48 0.91 -38.58
N ILE A 60 -3.16 0.56 -37.50
CA ILE A 60 -2.99 -0.69 -36.76
C ILE A 60 -4.21 -1.59 -36.93
N THR A 61 -3.97 -2.88 -36.81
CA THR A 61 -4.93 -3.97 -36.83
C THR A 61 -4.83 -4.77 -35.53
N GLN A 62 -5.77 -5.67 -35.27
CA GLN A 62 -5.64 -6.59 -34.14
C GLN A 62 -4.38 -7.46 -34.25
N ASP A 63 -3.99 -7.86 -35.47
CA ASP A 63 -2.75 -8.64 -35.68
C ASP A 63 -1.51 -7.86 -35.24
N ASP A 64 -1.49 -6.52 -35.35
CA ASP A 64 -0.40 -5.69 -34.82
C ASP A 64 -0.41 -5.74 -33.27
N LEU A 65 -1.57 -5.54 -32.63
CA LEU A 65 -1.69 -5.56 -31.16
C LEU A 65 -1.39 -6.94 -30.55
N ASP A 66 -1.70 -8.00 -31.28
CA ASP A 66 -1.40 -9.38 -30.88
C ASP A 66 0.11 -9.65 -30.82
N THR A 67 0.96 -8.82 -31.45
CA THR A 67 2.42 -8.96 -31.34
C THR A 67 3.00 -8.35 -30.06
N ILE A 68 2.23 -7.54 -29.34
CA ILE A 68 2.69 -6.80 -28.17
C ILE A 68 2.69 -7.74 -26.96
N GLU A 69 3.89 -8.03 -26.44
CA GLU A 69 4.08 -8.81 -25.20
C GLU A 69 4.29 -7.91 -23.97
N VAL A 70 4.71 -6.65 -24.17
CA VAL A 70 4.99 -5.67 -23.12
C VAL A 70 4.30 -4.35 -23.48
N ILE A 71 3.61 -3.73 -22.52
CA ILE A 71 3.07 -2.37 -22.65
C ILE A 71 4.12 -1.38 -22.11
N PRO A 72 4.88 -0.65 -22.96
CA PRO A 72 6.06 0.09 -22.55
C PRO A 72 5.75 1.58 -22.37
N LEU A 73 5.13 1.95 -21.25
CA LEU A 73 4.73 3.32 -20.93
C LEU A 73 5.49 3.98 -19.76
N PRO A 74 6.82 3.81 -19.58
CA PRO A 74 7.52 4.41 -18.45
C PRO A 74 7.89 5.89 -18.67
N GLY A 75 7.81 6.71 -17.63
CA GLY A 75 8.40 8.06 -17.65
C GLY A 75 7.70 9.07 -18.56
N LEU A 76 6.41 8.88 -18.81
CA LEU A 76 5.62 9.66 -19.79
C LEU A 76 4.71 10.71 -19.14
N ASP A 77 4.83 10.93 -17.83
CA ASP A 77 3.96 11.81 -17.02
C ASP A 77 2.47 11.46 -17.14
N LEU A 78 2.16 10.17 -17.35
CA LEU A 78 0.80 9.68 -17.51
C LEU A 78 0.04 9.69 -16.20
N THR A 79 -1.23 10.04 -16.28
CA THR A 79 -2.21 9.87 -15.21
C THR A 79 -3.00 8.56 -15.38
N GLY A 80 -3.76 8.18 -14.34
CA GLY A 80 -4.69 7.06 -14.45
C GLY A 80 -5.81 7.28 -15.47
N GLU A 81 -6.19 8.53 -15.74
CA GLU A 81 -7.13 8.88 -16.82
C GLU A 81 -6.50 8.61 -18.19
N ASP A 82 -5.23 8.97 -18.38
CA ASP A 82 -4.50 8.66 -19.62
C ASP A 82 -4.37 7.16 -19.83
N LEU A 83 -3.96 6.40 -18.80
CA LEU A 83 -3.85 4.94 -18.88
C LEU A 83 -5.18 4.25 -19.15
N SER A 84 -6.31 4.87 -18.79
CA SER A 84 -7.63 4.28 -19.01
C SER A 84 -7.97 4.06 -20.48
N VAL A 85 -7.30 4.78 -21.40
CA VAL A 85 -7.49 4.62 -22.86
C VAL A 85 -6.99 3.27 -23.38
N LEU A 86 -6.16 2.55 -22.62
CA LEU A 86 -5.78 1.18 -22.96
C LEU A 86 -7.00 0.24 -23.04
N ASN A 87 -8.09 0.56 -22.35
CA ASN A 87 -9.35 -0.19 -22.43
C ASN A 87 -10.11 -0.05 -23.76
N ASN A 88 -9.63 0.80 -24.68
CA ASN A 88 -10.22 0.92 -26.02
C ASN A 88 -9.99 -0.36 -26.83
N GLU A 89 -8.86 -1.04 -26.60
CA GLU A 89 -8.45 -2.24 -27.31
C GLU A 89 -8.06 -3.38 -26.36
N VAL A 90 -7.80 -4.55 -26.92
CA VAL A 90 -7.33 -5.73 -26.18
C VAL A 90 -5.95 -6.11 -26.69
N PHE A 91 -5.05 -6.41 -25.76
CA PHE A 91 -3.70 -6.90 -25.99
C PHE A 91 -3.62 -8.36 -25.51
N PRO A 92 -3.99 -9.35 -26.35
CA PRO A 92 -4.22 -10.71 -25.89
C PRO A 92 -2.97 -11.43 -25.38
N ASN A 93 -1.79 -10.96 -25.81
CA ASN A 93 -0.50 -11.57 -25.50
C ASN A 93 0.38 -10.67 -24.61
N ALA A 94 -0.11 -9.50 -24.17
CA ALA A 94 0.64 -8.63 -23.28
C ALA A 94 0.72 -9.26 -21.88
N VAL A 95 1.93 -9.67 -21.51
CA VAL A 95 2.26 -10.30 -20.23
C VAL A 95 2.89 -9.33 -19.24
N GLU A 96 3.39 -8.18 -19.70
CA GLU A 96 3.99 -7.17 -18.84
C GLU A 96 3.39 -5.77 -19.07
N LEU A 97 3.14 -5.04 -17.98
CA LEU A 97 2.77 -3.63 -17.99
C LEU A 97 3.88 -2.81 -17.31
N ALA A 98 4.60 -2.00 -18.07
CA ALA A 98 5.65 -1.12 -17.58
C ALA A 98 5.17 0.34 -17.58
N ILE A 99 4.89 0.87 -16.39
CA ILE A 99 4.30 2.21 -16.16
C ILE A 99 5.06 2.99 -15.07
N TRP A 100 6.28 2.58 -14.76
CA TRP A 100 7.12 3.20 -13.75
C TRP A 100 7.47 4.67 -14.08
N SER A 101 7.77 5.48 -13.06
CA SER A 101 8.09 6.92 -13.20
C SER A 101 7.01 7.79 -13.87
N ASN A 102 5.72 7.47 -13.68
CA ASN A 102 4.58 8.29 -14.09
C ASN A 102 3.95 9.07 -12.93
N ASN A 103 2.81 9.72 -13.19
CA ASN A 103 2.04 10.49 -12.22
C ASN A 103 0.59 9.96 -12.12
N ILE A 104 0.45 8.67 -11.84
CA ILE A 104 -0.78 7.91 -12.09
C ILE A 104 -1.94 8.35 -11.19
N GLY A 105 -1.71 8.55 -9.88
CA GLY A 105 -2.79 8.71 -8.93
C GLY A 105 -3.61 7.42 -8.81
N GLU A 106 -4.89 7.45 -9.17
CA GLU A 106 -5.76 6.26 -9.13
C GLU A 106 -5.51 5.36 -10.34
N MET A 107 -5.04 4.13 -10.11
CA MET A 107 -4.81 3.17 -11.19
C MET A 107 -6.16 2.72 -11.80
N PRO A 108 -6.35 2.76 -13.13
CA PRO A 108 -7.57 2.29 -13.77
C PRO A 108 -7.66 0.76 -13.76
N SER A 109 -8.87 0.24 -13.94
CA SER A 109 -9.10 -1.17 -14.25
C SER A 109 -8.65 -1.46 -15.68
N LEU A 110 -7.73 -2.40 -15.86
CA LEU A 110 -7.15 -2.79 -17.16
C LEU A 110 -7.27 -4.30 -17.43
N SER A 111 -8.02 -5.03 -16.60
CA SER A 111 -8.15 -6.50 -16.67
C SER A 111 -8.79 -6.98 -17.98
N ALA A 112 -9.68 -6.17 -18.55
CA ALA A 112 -10.31 -6.44 -19.83
C ALA A 112 -9.35 -6.24 -21.03
N SER A 113 -8.47 -5.23 -20.97
CA SER A 113 -7.49 -4.95 -22.02
C SER A 113 -6.25 -5.83 -21.94
N LEU A 114 -5.87 -6.28 -20.73
CA LEU A 114 -4.65 -7.05 -20.46
C LEU A 114 -4.98 -8.44 -19.87
N PRO A 115 -5.69 -9.31 -20.61
CA PRO A 115 -6.16 -10.59 -20.06
C PRO A 115 -5.02 -11.60 -19.78
N ALA A 116 -3.85 -11.42 -20.39
CA ALA A 116 -2.68 -12.27 -20.23
C ALA A 116 -1.65 -11.75 -19.22
N LEU A 117 -1.94 -10.67 -18.51
CA LEU A 117 -0.96 -9.98 -17.67
C LEU A 117 -0.36 -10.88 -16.58
N GLU A 118 0.96 -10.97 -16.54
CA GLU A 118 1.75 -11.76 -15.60
C GLU A 118 2.60 -10.87 -14.68
N ASN A 119 3.03 -9.70 -15.16
CA ASN A 119 3.93 -8.78 -14.46
C ASN A 119 3.46 -7.31 -14.54
N ILE A 120 3.50 -6.59 -13.42
CA ILE A 120 3.30 -5.13 -13.37
C ILE A 120 4.56 -4.47 -12.79
N GLN A 121 5.20 -3.60 -13.59
CA GLN A 121 6.29 -2.75 -13.16
C GLN A 121 5.81 -1.29 -13.06
N ALA A 122 5.48 -0.86 -11.84
CA ALA A 122 4.85 0.44 -11.57
C ALA A 122 5.55 1.19 -10.43
N TYR A 123 6.86 1.02 -10.30
CA TYR A 123 7.64 1.70 -9.27
C TYR A 123 7.76 3.20 -9.51
N SER A 124 7.77 3.98 -8.44
CA SER A 124 7.88 5.44 -8.47
C SER A 124 6.86 6.12 -9.42
N ALA A 125 5.64 5.61 -9.49
CA ALA A 125 4.62 6.06 -10.45
C ALA A 125 3.52 6.94 -9.84
N ASN A 126 3.74 7.42 -8.60
CA ASN A 126 2.80 8.22 -7.82
C ASN A 126 1.39 7.60 -7.74
N ILE A 127 1.31 6.28 -7.58
CA ILE A 127 0.04 5.57 -7.42
C ILE A 127 -0.49 5.82 -6.01
N THR A 128 -1.76 6.25 -5.92
CA THR A 128 -2.47 6.50 -4.66
C THR A 128 -3.54 5.47 -4.37
N SER A 129 -3.94 4.67 -5.36
CA SER A 129 -4.85 3.54 -5.17
C SER A 129 -4.67 2.51 -6.28
N PHE A 130 -4.83 1.23 -5.92
CA PHE A 130 -4.74 0.11 -6.85
C PHE A 130 -6.04 -0.72 -6.76
N PRO A 131 -6.74 -0.98 -7.88
CA PRO A 131 -8.06 -1.57 -7.86
C PRO A 131 -8.02 -3.08 -7.59
N ASN A 132 -9.12 -3.59 -7.04
CA ASN A 132 -9.38 -5.03 -6.97
C ASN A 132 -9.96 -5.49 -8.31
N GLU A 133 -9.26 -6.41 -8.97
CA GLU A 133 -9.52 -6.82 -10.35
C GLU A 133 -9.06 -8.25 -10.57
N VAL A 134 -9.69 -8.92 -11.54
CA VAL A 134 -9.37 -10.32 -11.85
C VAL A 134 -8.22 -10.38 -12.84
N TYR A 135 -6.99 -10.57 -12.35
CA TYR A 135 -5.82 -10.90 -13.15
C TYR A 135 -5.33 -12.31 -12.81
N PRO A 136 -5.88 -13.35 -13.47
CA PRO A 136 -5.67 -14.74 -13.04
C PRO A 136 -4.24 -15.24 -13.25
N ASN A 137 -3.46 -14.58 -14.10
CA ASN A 137 -2.09 -14.95 -14.44
C ASN A 137 -1.05 -14.04 -13.76
N LEU A 138 -1.47 -13.02 -13.01
CA LEU A 138 -0.56 -12.05 -12.42
C LEU A 138 0.25 -12.71 -11.30
N THR A 139 1.57 -12.73 -11.48
CA THR A 139 2.52 -13.39 -10.56
C THR A 139 3.43 -12.39 -9.86
N THR A 140 3.73 -11.25 -10.49
CA THR A 140 4.64 -10.25 -9.94
C THR A 140 4.04 -8.85 -10.02
N ILE A 141 4.12 -8.11 -8.91
CA ILE A 141 3.82 -6.68 -8.87
C ILE A 141 4.96 -5.96 -8.15
N ASP A 142 5.55 -4.98 -8.84
CA ASP A 142 6.46 -4.01 -8.25
C ASP A 142 5.84 -2.61 -8.22
N MET A 143 5.46 -2.15 -7.03
CA MET A 143 4.89 -0.83 -6.77
C MET A 143 5.69 -0.07 -5.69
N HIS A 144 7.00 -0.33 -5.56
CA HIS A 144 7.82 0.42 -4.62
C HIS A 144 7.88 1.92 -4.95
N GLY A 145 7.99 2.78 -3.95
CA GLY A 145 8.09 4.23 -4.14
C GLY A 145 6.80 4.92 -4.61
N ASN A 146 5.63 4.35 -4.31
CA ASN A 146 4.32 4.98 -4.55
C ASN A 146 3.78 5.67 -3.28
N ASP A 147 2.54 6.18 -3.30
CA ASP A 147 1.95 6.94 -2.19
C ASP A 147 0.50 6.50 -1.89
N PHE A 148 0.34 5.25 -1.45
CA PHE A 148 -0.99 4.69 -1.17
C PHE A 148 -1.71 5.35 0.00
N GLY A 149 -0.99 5.96 0.95
CA GLY A 149 -1.57 6.45 2.19
C GLY A 149 -2.39 5.34 2.87
N PHE A 150 -3.65 5.63 3.18
CA PHE A 150 -4.58 4.65 3.80
C PHE A 150 -5.22 3.67 2.79
N ASN A 151 -4.96 3.77 1.50
CA ASN A 151 -5.54 2.91 0.45
C ASN A 151 -4.70 1.64 0.25
N ILE A 152 -4.67 0.79 1.26
CA ILE A 152 -3.86 -0.44 1.25
C ILE A 152 -4.45 -1.45 0.25
N PRO A 153 -3.69 -1.92 -0.74
CA PRO A 153 -4.21 -2.86 -1.75
C PRO A 153 -4.49 -4.24 -1.14
N LEU A 154 -5.68 -4.78 -1.44
CA LEU A 154 -6.12 -6.10 -0.96
C LEU A 154 -5.81 -7.22 -1.97
N PHE A 155 -5.49 -6.87 -3.21
CA PHE A 155 -5.19 -7.81 -4.28
C PHE A 155 -6.29 -8.86 -4.53
N ILE A 156 -7.55 -8.48 -4.39
CA ILE A 156 -8.69 -9.39 -4.66
C ILE A 156 -8.75 -9.65 -6.16
N GLY A 157 -8.79 -10.93 -6.56
CA GLY A 157 -8.76 -11.35 -7.96
C GLY A 157 -7.34 -11.58 -8.51
N MET A 158 -6.31 -11.51 -7.67
CA MET A 158 -4.90 -11.71 -8.01
C MET A 158 -4.28 -12.84 -7.16
N GLU A 159 -5.00 -13.94 -6.95
CA GLU A 159 -4.59 -15.04 -6.06
C GLU A 159 -3.35 -15.83 -6.56
N SER A 160 -2.93 -15.59 -7.82
CA SER A 160 -1.73 -16.16 -8.42
C SER A 160 -0.43 -15.43 -8.07
N LEU A 161 -0.50 -14.31 -7.33
CA LEU A 161 0.68 -13.53 -6.96
C LEU A 161 1.69 -14.37 -6.17
N VAL A 162 2.95 -14.20 -6.57
CA VAL A 162 4.14 -14.83 -5.99
C VAL A 162 5.03 -13.78 -5.35
N ASP A 163 5.25 -12.64 -6.04
CA ASP A 163 6.14 -11.58 -5.58
C ASP A 163 5.42 -10.22 -5.54
N VAL A 164 5.38 -9.61 -4.36
CA VAL A 164 4.79 -8.28 -4.15
C VAL A 164 5.82 -7.36 -3.50
N ASN A 165 6.16 -6.27 -4.20
CA ASN A 165 7.01 -5.21 -3.69
C ASN A 165 6.20 -3.92 -3.45
N LEU A 166 6.13 -3.51 -2.19
CA LEU A 166 5.47 -2.31 -1.68
C LEU A 166 6.40 -1.52 -0.75
N GLU A 167 7.73 -1.64 -0.94
CA GLU A 167 8.68 -0.85 -0.16
C GLU A 167 8.50 0.64 -0.46
N TYR A 168 8.62 1.50 0.56
CA TYR A 168 8.49 2.95 0.39
C TYR A 168 7.21 3.41 -0.30
N ALA A 169 6.11 2.67 -0.13
CA ALA A 169 4.87 2.90 -0.88
C ALA A 169 3.86 3.77 -0.12
N GLY A 170 4.28 4.40 0.99
CA GLY A 170 3.44 5.28 1.79
C GLY A 170 2.27 4.58 2.50
N LEU A 171 2.30 3.24 2.62
CA LEU A 171 1.22 2.48 3.26
C LEU A 171 1.06 2.93 4.70
N SER A 172 -0.12 3.44 5.05
CA SER A 172 -0.36 4.16 6.30
C SER A 172 -1.49 3.55 7.10
N GLY A 173 -1.30 3.50 8.42
CA GLY A 173 -2.36 3.14 9.37
C GLY A 173 -2.42 1.66 9.70
N TYR A 174 -3.61 1.20 10.10
CA TYR A 174 -3.84 -0.15 10.59
C TYR A 174 -4.14 -1.12 9.44
N VAL A 175 -3.42 -2.23 9.40
CA VAL A 175 -3.74 -3.44 8.63
C VAL A 175 -4.29 -4.54 9.53
N ALA A 176 -5.28 -5.28 9.02
CA ALA A 176 -5.76 -6.50 9.66
C ALA A 176 -4.72 -7.62 9.61
N GLU A 177 -4.75 -8.52 10.59
CA GLU A 177 -3.80 -9.64 10.70
C GLU A 177 -3.85 -10.57 9.47
N ASP A 178 -5.02 -10.70 8.84
CA ASP A 178 -5.33 -11.62 7.75
C ASP A 178 -5.37 -10.98 6.35
N ILE A 179 -5.00 -9.70 6.22
CA ILE A 179 -5.27 -8.84 5.04
C ILE A 179 -4.88 -9.46 3.68
N TRP A 180 -3.78 -10.24 3.63
CA TRP A 180 -3.25 -10.85 2.39
C TRP A 180 -3.28 -12.37 2.40
N MET A 181 -4.07 -12.99 3.28
CA MET A 181 -4.16 -14.46 3.37
C MET A 181 -4.88 -15.10 2.17
N ASN A 182 -5.49 -14.30 1.29
CA ASN A 182 -5.98 -14.75 -0.01
C ASN A 182 -4.84 -15.10 -1.00
N LEU A 183 -3.64 -14.56 -0.80
CA LEU A 183 -2.50 -14.77 -1.70
C LEU A 183 -1.77 -16.08 -1.36
N THR A 184 -2.39 -17.21 -1.69
CA THR A 184 -1.92 -18.54 -1.27
C THR A 184 -0.61 -19.00 -1.92
N ASN A 185 -0.17 -18.32 -2.98
CA ASN A 185 1.09 -18.62 -3.69
C ASN A 185 2.22 -17.64 -3.37
N LEU A 186 1.96 -16.64 -2.51
CA LEU A 186 2.91 -15.56 -2.22
C LEU A 186 4.17 -16.12 -1.56
N ASP A 187 5.32 -15.86 -2.17
CA ASP A 187 6.66 -16.27 -1.74
C ASP A 187 7.48 -15.08 -1.24
N THR A 188 7.28 -13.89 -1.86
CA THR A 188 7.96 -12.65 -1.50
C THR A 188 6.98 -11.53 -1.18
N LEU A 189 7.16 -10.89 -0.03
CA LEU A 189 6.39 -9.70 0.39
C LEU A 189 7.30 -8.65 1.00
N LEU A 190 7.53 -7.55 0.29
CA LEU A 190 8.43 -6.48 0.72
C LEU A 190 7.63 -5.23 1.12
N LEU A 191 7.79 -4.80 2.38
CA LEU A 191 7.03 -3.71 3.01
C LEU A 191 7.93 -2.74 3.80
N PHE A 192 9.24 -2.82 3.59
CA PHE A 192 10.23 -1.93 4.17
C PHE A 192 9.85 -0.45 3.98
N GLN A 193 10.08 0.36 5.02
CA GLN A 193 9.87 1.81 5.01
C GLN A 193 8.45 2.24 4.61
N ASN A 194 7.48 1.87 5.42
CA ASN A 194 6.10 2.35 5.32
C ASN A 194 5.65 3.05 6.62
N HIS A 195 4.36 3.36 6.73
CA HIS A 195 3.74 4.07 7.85
C HIS A 195 2.67 3.22 8.57
N LEU A 196 2.87 1.90 8.59
CA LEU A 196 1.95 0.97 9.23
C LEU A 196 2.09 1.00 10.75
N ILE A 197 0.97 0.95 11.46
CA ILE A 197 0.93 0.91 12.94
C ILE A 197 0.58 -0.48 13.49
N SER A 198 0.44 -1.47 12.62
CA SER A 198 0.18 -2.88 12.93
C SER A 198 0.93 -3.79 11.96
N ILE A 199 1.08 -5.05 12.37
CA ILE A 199 1.71 -6.13 11.62
C ILE A 199 0.60 -7.01 11.02
N PRO A 200 0.65 -7.39 9.74
CA PRO A 200 -0.20 -8.44 9.17
C PRO A 200 0.32 -9.81 9.62
N GLU A 201 0.00 -10.21 10.85
CA GLU A 201 0.69 -11.33 11.52
C GLU A 201 0.50 -12.68 10.82
N GLU A 202 -0.69 -12.96 10.26
CA GLU A 202 -0.98 -14.27 9.71
C GLU A 202 -0.07 -14.60 8.52
N ILE A 203 0.22 -13.63 7.64
CA ILE A 203 1.06 -13.85 6.47
C ILE A 203 2.51 -14.17 6.87
N PHE A 204 3.05 -13.45 7.86
CA PHE A 204 4.41 -13.67 8.35
C PHE A 204 4.54 -14.96 9.18
N GLN A 205 3.48 -15.36 9.90
CA GLN A 205 3.48 -16.59 10.70
C GLN A 205 3.15 -17.86 9.88
N SER A 206 2.53 -17.71 8.70
CA SER A 206 2.10 -18.82 7.84
C SER A 206 3.24 -19.72 7.36
N LYS A 207 4.49 -19.21 7.34
CA LYS A 207 5.70 -19.84 6.77
C LYS A 207 5.64 -20.06 5.26
N GLN A 208 4.71 -19.42 4.56
CA GLN A 208 4.67 -19.49 3.10
C GLN A 208 5.74 -18.61 2.45
N LEU A 209 6.05 -17.46 3.06
CA LEU A 209 7.04 -16.51 2.57
C LEU A 209 8.47 -17.05 2.72
N ARG A 210 9.27 -16.90 1.67
CA ARG A 210 10.73 -17.14 1.67
C ARG A 210 11.54 -15.88 1.79
N SER A 211 10.99 -14.75 1.36
CA SER A 211 11.61 -13.43 1.47
C SER A 211 10.58 -12.41 1.93
N TRP A 212 10.92 -11.63 2.95
CA TRP A 212 10.06 -10.56 3.44
C TRP A 212 10.88 -9.41 4.01
N SER A 213 10.30 -8.22 4.01
CA SER A 213 10.82 -7.03 4.71
C SER A 213 9.65 -6.30 5.39
N PHE A 214 9.86 -5.81 6.61
CA PHE A 214 8.83 -5.06 7.36
C PHE A 214 9.45 -3.97 8.25
N ASP A 215 10.76 -3.75 8.17
CA ASP A 215 11.47 -2.80 9.00
C ASP A 215 11.19 -1.35 8.62
N GLU A 216 11.53 -0.46 9.55
CA GLU A 216 11.38 0.99 9.44
C GLU A 216 9.94 1.47 9.20
N GLN A 217 8.99 0.93 9.98
CA GLN A 217 7.64 1.48 10.02
C GLN A 217 7.61 2.77 10.84
N THR A 218 7.13 3.86 10.24
CA THR A 218 7.17 5.19 10.87
C THR A 218 5.86 5.94 10.68
N ALA A 219 5.26 6.51 11.73
CA ALA A 219 4.04 7.29 11.53
C ALA A 219 3.92 8.46 12.50
N THR A 220 3.34 9.56 12.03
CA THR A 220 2.94 10.69 12.87
C THR A 220 1.43 10.65 13.08
N TYR A 221 1.00 10.52 14.32
CA TYR A 221 -0.40 10.49 14.69
C TYR A 221 -1.03 11.90 14.62
N PRO A 222 -2.36 12.00 14.49
CA PRO A 222 -3.06 13.27 14.58
C PRO A 222 -2.77 14.00 15.91
N PRO A 223 -2.65 15.33 15.90
CA PRO A 223 -2.38 16.11 17.10
C PRO A 223 -3.53 15.96 18.12
N THR A 224 -3.18 15.97 19.40
CA THR A 224 -4.14 15.87 20.50
C THR A 224 -3.83 16.86 21.62
N THR A 225 -4.77 17.02 22.57
CA THR A 225 -4.63 17.90 23.73
C THR A 225 -4.96 17.15 25.01
N ILE A 226 -4.11 17.30 26.01
CA ILE A 226 -4.30 16.74 27.35
C ILE A 226 -4.16 17.84 28.42
N LYS A 227 -4.59 17.58 29.65
CA LYS A 227 -4.33 18.48 30.78
C LYS A 227 -3.04 18.11 31.49
N GLN A 228 -2.40 19.11 32.09
CA GLN A 228 -1.26 18.90 32.96
C GLN A 228 -1.63 17.93 34.08
N GLY A 229 -0.78 16.93 34.31
CA GLY A 229 -1.04 15.84 35.25
C GLY A 229 -1.74 14.62 34.65
N GLU A 230 -2.19 14.66 33.38
CA GLU A 230 -2.70 13.48 32.66
C GLU A 230 -1.58 12.75 31.90
N ASN A 231 -1.71 11.43 31.78
CA ASN A 231 -0.88 10.60 30.91
C ASN A 231 -1.54 10.46 29.53
N LEU A 232 -0.74 10.41 28.46
CA LEU A 232 -1.22 10.16 27.12
C LEU A 232 -1.44 8.66 26.90
N GLU A 233 -2.60 8.30 26.37
CA GLU A 233 -2.93 6.94 25.93
C GLU A 233 -2.93 6.88 24.41
N VAL A 234 -2.12 6.00 23.81
CA VAL A 234 -1.96 5.88 22.35
C VAL A 234 -2.25 4.48 21.86
N PHE A 235 -2.86 4.34 20.69
CA PHE A 235 -3.16 3.04 20.08
C PHE A 235 -2.04 2.65 19.10
N VAL A 236 -1.18 1.71 19.49
CA VAL A 236 -0.03 1.27 18.68
C VAL A 236 0.09 -0.27 18.71
N PRO A 237 -0.71 -0.99 17.91
CA PRO A 237 -0.68 -2.46 17.86
C PRO A 237 0.69 -3.06 17.61
N PHE A 238 1.50 -2.42 16.75
CA PHE A 238 2.87 -2.85 16.43
C PHE A 238 3.70 -3.17 17.68
N ILE A 239 3.59 -2.36 18.74
CA ILE A 239 4.34 -2.59 19.99
C ILE A 239 4.07 -3.99 20.55
N TYR A 240 2.83 -4.44 20.51
CA TYR A 240 2.41 -5.71 21.10
C TYR A 240 2.58 -6.86 20.13
N GLN A 241 2.21 -6.67 18.87
CA GLN A 241 2.34 -7.67 17.81
C GLN A 241 3.79 -8.08 17.57
N ALA A 242 4.73 -7.13 17.69
CA ALA A 242 6.16 -7.42 17.57
C ALA A 242 6.62 -8.53 18.54
N LEU A 243 5.96 -8.72 19.69
CA LEU A 243 6.28 -9.77 20.68
C LEU A 243 6.19 -11.19 20.12
N ASP A 244 5.41 -11.42 19.08
CA ASP A 244 5.28 -12.73 18.44
C ASP A 244 6.49 -13.07 17.55
N PHE A 245 7.25 -12.04 17.15
CA PHE A 245 8.39 -12.15 16.23
C PHE A 245 9.73 -11.95 16.94
N ILE A 246 9.73 -11.29 18.10
CA ILE A 246 10.95 -10.97 18.86
C ILE A 246 10.95 -11.62 20.24
N MET A 247 12.14 -11.78 20.82
CA MET A 247 12.29 -12.08 22.24
C MET A 247 12.87 -10.85 22.94
N PRO A 248 12.07 -10.07 23.67
CA PRO A 248 12.56 -8.87 24.33
C PRO A 248 13.70 -9.19 25.30
N SER A 249 14.93 -8.81 24.96
CA SER A 249 16.06 -8.88 25.89
C SER A 249 15.95 -7.78 26.95
N LYS A 250 16.77 -7.83 28.01
CA LYS A 250 16.73 -6.84 29.10
C LYS A 250 17.19 -5.43 28.72
N ASP A 251 17.68 -5.20 27.50
CA ASP A 251 18.25 -3.92 27.08
C ASP A 251 17.40 -3.20 26.01
N ASN A 252 16.88 -2.01 26.38
CA ASN A 252 16.52 -0.82 25.58
C ASN A 252 15.84 -1.02 24.21
N LEU A 253 14.75 -1.78 24.16
CA LEU A 253 13.97 -1.98 22.93
C LEU A 253 12.93 -0.89 22.64
N ILE A 254 12.58 -0.11 23.66
CA ILE A 254 11.63 1.00 23.57
C ILE A 254 12.25 2.22 24.25
N ILE A 255 12.22 3.37 23.56
CA ILE A 255 12.71 4.65 24.06
C ILE A 255 11.59 5.68 23.86
N ILE A 256 11.28 6.40 24.92
CA ILE A 256 10.32 7.51 24.88
C ILE A 256 11.09 8.82 24.80
N ARG A 257 10.74 9.66 23.83
CA ARG A 257 11.34 11.00 23.65
C ARG A 257 10.28 12.09 23.69
N ASP A 258 10.74 13.30 23.97
CA ASP A 258 9.99 14.55 23.85
C ASP A 258 10.87 15.57 23.14
N ASN A 259 10.38 16.13 22.03
CA ASN A 259 11.09 17.10 21.21
C ASN A 259 12.51 16.63 20.83
N GLY A 260 12.65 15.34 20.51
CA GLY A 260 13.90 14.67 20.13
C GLY A 260 14.85 14.37 21.29
N GLN A 261 14.52 14.73 22.53
CA GLN A 261 15.30 14.39 23.73
C GLN A 261 14.72 13.15 24.40
N GLU A 262 15.60 12.22 24.82
CA GLU A 262 15.19 11.04 25.59
C GLU A 262 14.56 11.46 26.94
N LEU A 263 13.32 11.03 27.17
CA LEU A 263 12.65 11.20 28.46
C LEU A 263 12.97 10.03 29.39
N TYR A 264 12.69 8.80 28.94
CA TYR A 264 12.92 7.58 29.71
C TYR A 264 12.93 6.33 28.82
N LYS A 265 13.40 5.20 29.38
CA LYS A 265 13.41 3.87 28.75
C LYS A 265 12.57 2.90 29.57
N PRO A 266 11.31 2.66 29.19
CA PRO A 266 10.46 1.73 29.92
C PRO A 266 10.89 0.28 29.66
N VAL A 267 10.41 -0.62 30.51
CA VAL A 267 10.42 -2.05 30.19
C VAL A 267 9.44 -2.28 29.05
N TYR A 268 9.80 -3.15 28.10
CA TYR A 268 8.91 -3.49 27.00
C TYR A 268 7.59 -4.08 27.54
N PRO A 269 6.42 -3.59 27.11
CA PRO A 269 5.14 -3.98 27.68
C PRO A 269 4.77 -5.42 27.31
N THR A 270 3.84 -6.00 28.07
CA THR A 270 3.18 -7.28 27.74
C THR A 270 1.77 -7.04 27.25
N TYR A 271 1.27 -7.88 26.35
CA TYR A 271 -0.11 -7.79 25.89
C TYR A 271 -1.10 -8.35 26.92
N GLU A 272 -2.04 -7.52 27.37
CA GLU A 272 -3.08 -7.88 28.36
C GLU A 272 -4.51 -7.73 27.81
N GLY A 273 -4.67 -7.81 26.48
CA GLY A 273 -5.97 -7.71 25.79
C GLY A 273 -6.31 -6.31 25.26
N SER A 274 -5.33 -5.42 25.15
CA SER A 274 -5.48 -4.10 24.53
C SER A 274 -4.17 -3.66 23.87
N TYR A 275 -4.27 -2.94 22.76
CA TYR A 275 -3.15 -2.30 22.07
C TYR A 275 -2.93 -0.83 22.48
N MET A 276 -3.56 -0.41 23.59
CA MET A 276 -3.33 0.91 24.17
C MET A 276 -2.04 0.92 24.98
N TYR A 277 -1.15 1.85 24.66
CA TYR A 277 0.10 2.12 25.35
C TYR A 277 0.04 3.47 26.07
N THR A 278 0.36 3.48 27.36
CA THR A 278 0.44 4.70 28.17
C THR A 278 1.83 5.32 28.07
N ILE A 279 1.93 6.57 27.62
CA ILE A 279 3.12 7.40 27.75
C ILE A 279 2.99 8.23 29.04
N GLU A 280 3.99 8.14 29.91
CA GLU A 280 4.04 8.93 31.16
C GLU A 280 4.29 10.41 30.81
N THR A 281 3.23 11.20 30.78
CA THR A 281 3.27 12.64 30.46
C THR A 281 2.79 13.52 31.60
N ALA A 282 2.30 12.94 32.69
CA ALA A 282 1.74 13.69 33.82
C ALA A 282 2.73 14.67 34.47
N PHE A 283 4.03 14.45 34.31
CA PHE A 283 5.09 15.31 34.85
C PHE A 283 5.51 16.44 33.91
N LEU A 284 5.01 16.46 32.66
CA LEU A 284 5.36 17.50 31.69
C LEU A 284 4.63 18.81 31.99
N GLU A 285 5.30 19.93 31.72
CA GLU A 285 4.74 21.27 31.87
C GLU A 285 3.78 21.60 30.72
N PRO A 286 2.88 22.59 30.87
CA PRO A 286 2.04 23.04 29.76
C PRO A 286 2.86 23.56 28.57
N GLY A 287 2.41 23.26 27.35
CA GLY A 287 3.12 23.64 26.13
C GLY A 287 2.89 22.67 24.97
N GLU A 288 3.63 22.88 23.88
CA GLU A 288 3.66 21.97 22.74
C GLU A 288 4.78 20.94 22.93
N HIS A 289 4.44 19.67 22.77
CA HIS A 289 5.34 18.53 22.89
C HIS A 289 5.21 17.65 21.65
N LEU A 290 6.35 17.20 21.10
CA LEU A 290 6.38 16.13 20.11
C LEU A 290 6.91 14.88 20.80
N LEU A 291 5.99 14.03 21.24
CA LEU A 291 6.35 12.77 21.89
C LEU A 291 6.65 11.72 20.82
N GLU A 292 7.63 10.86 21.08
CA GLU A 292 8.02 9.78 20.17
C GLU A 292 8.14 8.48 20.95
N ILE A 293 7.58 7.40 20.41
CA ILE A 293 7.89 6.02 20.79
C ILE A 293 8.84 5.46 19.73
N SER A 294 10.07 5.17 20.13
CA SER A 294 11.08 4.58 19.25
C SER A 294 11.34 3.13 19.61
N LEU A 295 11.20 2.26 18.61
CA LEU A 295 11.33 0.81 18.72
C LEU A 295 12.58 0.36 17.97
N GLY A 296 13.55 -0.19 18.70
CA GLY A 296 14.84 -0.59 18.16
C GLY A 296 15.24 -1.97 18.64
N TYR A 297 15.40 -2.91 17.71
CA TYR A 297 15.83 -4.28 17.99
C TYR A 297 17.17 -4.49 17.29
N ASN A 298 18.19 -4.97 18.01
CA ASN A 298 19.52 -5.21 17.43
C ASN A 298 19.41 -6.20 16.25
N GLY A 299 19.54 -5.69 15.02
CA GLY A 299 19.46 -6.47 13.78
C GLY A 299 18.07 -6.98 13.40
N GLY A 300 16.99 -6.35 13.89
CA GLY A 300 15.62 -6.84 13.72
C GLY A 300 14.85 -6.26 12.53
N GLU A 301 14.09 -7.12 11.84
CA GLU A 301 13.18 -6.84 10.71
C GLU A 301 11.88 -6.11 11.13
N TYR A 302 11.73 -5.74 12.40
CA TYR A 302 10.49 -5.18 12.97
C TYR A 302 10.77 -3.89 13.76
N VAL A 303 11.53 -2.95 13.21
CA VAL A 303 11.87 -1.66 13.86
C VAL A 303 10.99 -0.51 13.37
N GLY A 304 10.89 0.57 14.15
CA GLY A 304 10.08 1.73 13.79
C GLY A 304 10.04 2.86 14.81
N TRP A 305 9.38 3.96 14.49
CA TRP A 305 9.08 5.02 15.46
C TRP A 305 7.75 5.73 15.18
N TYR A 306 7.08 6.15 16.24
CA TYR A 306 5.75 6.74 16.18
C TYR A 306 5.72 8.08 16.92
N ASP A 307 5.31 9.14 16.22
CA ASP A 307 5.24 10.50 16.73
C ASP A 307 3.82 10.87 17.14
N PHE A 308 3.71 11.60 18.24
CA PHE A 308 2.45 12.09 18.82
C PHE A 308 2.61 13.59 19.14
N PRO A 309 2.11 14.48 18.27
CA PRO A 309 2.03 15.90 18.60
C PRO A 309 0.99 16.13 19.70
N VAL A 310 1.39 16.73 20.82
CA VAL A 310 0.54 16.94 21.99
C VAL A 310 0.65 18.37 22.50
N THR A 311 -0.50 19.01 22.70
CA THR A 311 -0.60 20.25 23.47
C THR A 311 -1.02 19.93 24.91
N ILE A 312 -0.21 20.31 25.89
CA ILE A 312 -0.52 20.18 27.32
C ILE A 312 -1.06 21.50 27.84
N THR A 313 -2.24 21.47 28.45
CA THR A 313 -2.95 22.64 28.99
C THR A 313 -2.94 22.67 30.53
N GLU A 314 -3.08 23.85 31.13
CA GLU A 314 -3.21 24.02 32.59
C GLU A 314 -4.42 23.31 33.22
#